data_AF-A0A317UF67-F1
#
_entry.id   AF-A0A317UF67-F1
#
_cell.length_a   1.000
_cell.length_b   1.000
_cell.length_c   1.000
_cell.angle_alpha   90.00
_cell.angle_beta   90.00
_cell.angle_gamma   90.00
#
_symmetry.space_group_name_H-M   'P 1'
#
loop_
_entity.id
_entity.type
_entity.pdbx_description
1 polymer ?
#
loop_
_entity_poly.entity_id
_entity_poly.type
_entity_poly.pdbx_seq_one_letter_code
_entity_poly.pdbx_strand_id
1 'polypeptide(L)'
;MEILKELLKENEAIYEVTCCASKSTYIIGPVVEDINRDIDLSGCIEETLHRMLENGCLDSDIFCVLSATKEDTKQEQHESDYYIDLGYVICDFYPTGIVATGICYEQPMVAYTVHYWDTVLCKNFTVKEDATDEELLQAMGDKFGFNTEEYIVNDVRDDGTLLGVQDVLDDTLLFVLKRKFEAISKDIAA
;
A
#
# COMPACT_ATOMS: atom_id res chain seq x y z
N MET A 1 -2.35 -1.61 13.08
CA MET A 1 -1.27 -1.18 12.19
C MET A 1 -1.37 -1.82 10.81
N GLU A 2 -1.65 -3.13 10.70
CA GLU A 2 -1.94 -3.76 9.39
C GLU A 2 -3.05 -3.04 8.60
N ILE A 3 -4.12 -2.62 9.28
CA ILE A 3 -5.19 -1.81 8.67
C ILE A 3 -4.63 -0.58 7.95
N LEU A 4 -3.76 0.20 8.60
CA LEU A 4 -3.20 1.40 7.97
C LEU A 4 -2.24 1.08 6.82
N LYS A 5 -1.52 -0.05 6.86
CA LYS A 5 -0.62 -0.45 5.77
C LYS A 5 -1.37 -0.66 4.47
N GLU A 6 -2.53 -1.30 4.53
CA GLU A 6 -3.40 -1.54 3.37
C GLU A 6 -4.00 -0.25 2.78
N LEU A 7 -3.97 0.85 3.55
CA LEU A 7 -4.53 2.14 3.18
C LEU A 7 -3.49 3.15 2.69
N LEU A 8 -2.20 2.81 2.74
CA LEU A 8 -1.12 3.67 2.27
C LEU A 8 -1.16 3.82 0.74
N LYS A 9 -0.82 5.02 0.27
CA LYS A 9 -0.61 5.37 -1.14
C LYS A 9 0.81 5.86 -1.36
N GLU A 10 1.18 6.02 -2.63
CA GLU A 10 2.50 6.49 -3.02
C GLU A 10 2.92 7.76 -2.26
N ASN A 11 4.17 7.78 -1.79
CA ASN A 11 4.76 8.87 -0.99
C ASN A 11 4.13 9.10 0.40
N GLU A 12 3.40 8.13 0.94
CA GLU A 12 2.87 8.19 2.31
C GLU A 12 3.60 7.26 3.28
N ALA A 13 3.50 7.59 4.57
CA ALA A 13 4.02 6.80 5.69
C ALA A 13 3.07 6.85 6.89
N ILE A 14 3.25 5.89 7.80
CA ILE A 14 2.53 5.86 9.08
C ILE A 14 3.38 6.56 10.14
N TYR A 15 2.76 7.48 10.85
CA TYR A 15 3.32 8.17 12.00
C TYR A 15 2.59 7.80 13.28
N GLU A 16 3.33 7.76 14.38
CA GLU A 16 2.78 7.66 15.72
C GLU A 16 2.78 9.04 16.35
N VAL A 17 1.59 9.47 16.81
CA VAL A 17 1.39 10.66 17.61
C VAL A 17 1.34 10.22 19.06
N THR A 18 2.38 10.60 19.80
CA THR A 18 2.47 10.32 21.24
C THR A 18 1.63 11.32 22.01
N CYS A 19 0.85 10.85 22.97
CA CYS A 19 -0.02 11.67 23.81
C CYS A 19 0.35 11.49 25.30
N CYS A 20 0.21 12.53 26.11
CA CYS A 20 0.57 12.45 27.53
C CYS A 20 -0.50 11.80 28.42
N ALA A 21 -1.77 11.89 28.02
CA ALA A 21 -2.92 11.47 28.84
C ALA A 21 -3.77 10.38 28.18
N SER A 22 -3.58 10.14 26.89
CA SER A 22 -4.31 9.16 26.09
C SER A 22 -3.36 8.17 25.41
N LYS A 23 -3.93 7.13 24.80
CA LYS A 23 -3.17 6.20 23.97
C LYS A 23 -2.62 6.93 22.74
N SER A 24 -1.50 6.44 22.20
CA SER A 24 -0.98 6.95 20.94
C SER A 24 -2.02 6.85 19.82
N THR A 25 -2.03 7.84 18.95
CA THR A 25 -2.83 7.91 17.73
C THR A 25 -1.90 7.63 16.54
N TYR A 26 -2.30 6.75 15.63
CA TYR A 26 -1.54 6.45 14.42
C TYR A 26 -2.21 7.08 13.21
N ILE A 27 -1.43 7.81 12.41
CA ILE A 27 -1.93 8.58 11.26
C ILE A 27 -1.16 8.22 10.00
N ILE A 28 -1.82 8.35 8.85
CA ILE A 28 -1.19 8.38 7.54
C ILE A 28 -0.83 9.83 7.21
N GLY A 29 0.39 10.07 6.76
CA GLY A 29 0.84 11.38 6.29
C GLY A 29 1.87 11.26 5.17
N PRO A 30 2.23 12.38 4.52
CA PRO A 30 3.25 12.39 3.48
C PRO A 30 4.62 12.01 4.07
N VAL A 31 5.50 11.43 3.26
CA VAL A 31 6.93 11.30 3.60
C VAL A 31 7.56 12.70 3.57
N VAL A 32 8.09 13.15 4.71
CA VAL A 32 8.68 14.49 4.87
C VAL A 32 10.08 14.43 5.47
N GLU A 33 10.88 15.48 5.25
CA GLU A 33 12.22 15.60 5.82
C GLU A 33 12.19 16.09 7.28
N ASP A 34 11.32 17.05 7.62
CA ASP A 34 11.14 17.56 8.99
C ASP A 34 9.70 17.37 9.47
N ILE A 35 9.48 16.25 10.17
CA ILE A 35 8.17 15.86 10.72
C ILE A 35 7.51 16.98 11.52
N ASN A 36 8.28 17.75 12.32
CA ASN A 36 7.71 18.75 13.22
C ASN A 36 7.23 20.01 12.50
N ARG A 37 7.72 20.25 11.29
CA ARG A 37 7.37 21.44 10.50
C ARG A 37 6.40 21.14 9.38
N ASP A 38 6.53 19.94 8.79
CA ASP A 38 5.91 19.64 7.50
C ASP A 38 4.69 18.71 7.63
N ILE A 39 4.47 18.09 8.79
CA ILE A 39 3.23 17.32 9.05
C ILE A 39 2.12 18.24 9.55
N ASP A 40 1.06 18.33 8.74
CA ASP A 40 -0.24 18.84 9.18
C ASP A 40 -0.98 17.75 9.98
N LEU A 41 -0.81 17.78 11.31
CA LEU A 41 -1.41 16.79 12.21
C LEU A 41 -2.93 16.73 12.07
N SER A 42 -3.61 17.88 12.00
CA SER A 42 -5.06 17.94 11.87
C SER A 42 -5.54 17.30 10.57
N GLY A 43 -4.96 17.71 9.44
CA GLY A 43 -5.32 17.16 8.13
C GLY A 43 -5.01 15.67 8.02
N CYS A 44 -3.90 15.20 8.60
CA CYS A 44 -3.56 13.78 8.60
C CYS A 44 -4.52 12.94 9.45
N ILE A 45 -4.99 13.44 10.61
CA ILE A 45 -5.99 12.75 11.43
C ILE A 45 -7.32 12.62 10.67
N GLU A 46 -7.79 13.70 10.06
CA GLU A 46 -9.04 13.72 9.30
C GLU A 46 -8.98 12.78 8.08
N GLU A 47 -7.95 12.90 7.25
CA GLU A 47 -7.77 12.04 6.07
C GLU A 47 -7.64 10.57 6.45
N THR A 48 -6.93 10.26 7.55
CA THR A 48 -6.83 8.89 8.05
C THR A 48 -8.21 8.34 8.43
N LEU A 49 -9.04 9.12 9.15
CA LEU A 49 -10.39 8.70 9.52
C LEU A 49 -11.28 8.48 8.29
N HIS A 50 -11.28 9.42 7.34
CA HIS A 50 -12.03 9.31 6.09
C HIS A 50 -11.68 8.03 5.36
N ARG A 51 -10.39 7.77 5.17
CA ARG A 51 -9.90 6.61 4.43
C ARG A 51 -10.25 5.29 5.12
N MET A 52 -10.17 5.24 6.45
CA MET A 52 -10.60 4.08 7.22
C MET A 52 -12.10 3.80 7.03
N LEU A 53 -12.94 4.83 7.10
CA LEU A 53 -14.39 4.72 6.91
C LEU A 53 -14.76 4.30 5.48
N GLU A 54 -14.12 4.89 4.46
CA GLU A 54 -14.33 4.55 3.05
C GLU A 54 -13.99 3.09 2.74
N ASN A 55 -13.02 2.52 3.45
CA ASN A 55 -12.62 1.11 3.32
C ASN A 55 -13.38 0.17 4.26
N GLY A 56 -14.45 0.66 4.92
CA GLY A 56 -15.35 -0.16 5.73
C GLY A 56 -14.78 -0.60 7.08
N CYS A 57 -13.77 0.11 7.61
CA CYS A 57 -13.28 -0.13 8.96
C CYS A 57 -14.39 0.09 9.99
N LEU A 58 -14.40 -0.72 11.04
CA LEU A 58 -15.38 -0.62 12.12
C LEU A 58 -14.96 0.43 13.15
N ASP A 59 -15.90 0.89 13.97
CA ASP A 59 -15.63 1.83 15.07
C ASP A 59 -14.54 1.29 16.03
N SER A 60 -14.45 -0.03 16.19
CA SER A 60 -13.38 -0.66 16.98
C SER A 60 -12.00 -0.49 16.36
N ASP A 61 -11.91 -0.55 15.03
CA ASP A 61 -10.65 -0.36 14.30
C ASP A 61 -10.20 1.09 14.39
N ILE A 62 -11.14 2.02 14.22
CA ILE A 62 -10.93 3.47 14.38
C ILE A 62 -10.43 3.76 15.80
N PHE A 63 -11.05 3.18 16.83
CA PHE A 63 -10.57 3.32 18.20
C PHE A 63 -9.16 2.73 18.40
N CYS A 64 -8.84 1.60 17.77
CA CYS A 64 -7.52 0.99 17.91
C CYS A 64 -6.41 1.82 17.23
N VAL A 65 -6.74 2.53 16.15
CA VAL A 65 -5.77 3.30 15.36
C VAL A 65 -5.68 4.74 15.85
N LEU A 66 -6.80 5.44 15.91
CA LEU A 66 -6.84 6.86 16.20
C LEU A 66 -7.07 7.18 17.68
N SER A 67 -7.39 6.16 18.51
CA SER A 67 -7.94 6.37 19.85
C SER A 67 -9.23 7.20 19.85
N ALA A 68 -9.94 7.22 18.71
CA ALA A 68 -11.15 7.98 18.50
C ALA A 68 -12.40 7.14 18.72
N THR A 69 -13.45 7.74 19.27
CA THR A 69 -14.79 7.14 19.40
C THR A 69 -15.84 8.04 18.76
N LYS A 70 -16.97 7.48 18.31
CA LYS A 70 -18.12 8.30 17.90
C LYS A 70 -18.56 9.17 19.07
N GLU A 71 -18.86 10.43 18.79
CA GLU A 71 -19.40 11.38 19.74
C GLU A 71 -20.71 10.84 20.30
N ASP A 72 -20.74 10.59 21.61
CA ASP A 72 -22.00 10.38 22.32
C ASP A 72 -22.51 11.76 22.77
N THR A 73 -23.62 12.20 22.18
CA THR A 73 -24.36 13.44 22.54
C THR A 73 -24.67 13.63 24.03
N LYS A 74 -24.36 12.65 24.89
CA LYS A 74 -24.55 12.70 26.35
C LYS A 74 -23.27 12.92 27.15
N GLN A 75 -22.09 12.93 26.54
CA GLN A 75 -20.83 13.17 27.25
C GLN A 75 -20.59 14.67 27.45
N GLU A 76 -20.05 15.03 28.61
CA GLU A 76 -19.58 16.39 28.87
C GLU A 76 -18.38 16.67 27.96
N GLN A 77 -18.47 17.74 27.17
CA GLN A 77 -17.38 18.15 26.29
C GLN A 77 -16.23 18.69 27.15
N HIS A 78 -15.04 18.09 27.01
CA HIS A 78 -13.85 18.59 27.68
C HIS A 78 -13.04 19.46 26.72
N GLU A 79 -12.41 20.55 27.22
CA GLU A 79 -11.50 21.38 26.42
C GLU A 79 -10.28 20.59 25.90
N SER A 80 -10.02 19.41 26.47
CA SER A 80 -8.97 18.47 26.09
C SER A 80 -9.34 17.55 24.94
N ASP A 81 -10.60 17.55 24.51
CA ASP A 81 -11.09 16.66 23.47
C ASP A 81 -10.78 17.21 22.07
N TYR A 82 -10.29 16.33 21.19
CA TYR A 82 -10.09 16.66 19.77
C TYR A 82 -11.23 16.11 18.94
N TYR A 83 -12.09 17.01 18.45
CA TYR A 83 -13.20 16.68 17.58
C TYR A 83 -12.70 16.55 16.14
N ILE A 84 -12.95 15.38 15.57
CA ILE A 84 -12.69 15.08 14.16
C ILE A 84 -14.02 15.21 13.42
N ASP A 85 -13.95 15.70 12.18
CA ASP A 85 -15.07 15.64 11.24
C ASP A 85 -15.67 14.22 11.18
N LEU A 86 -16.97 14.13 10.86
CA LEU A 86 -17.79 12.91 10.89
C LEU A 86 -18.19 12.41 12.28
N GLY A 87 -18.10 13.27 13.30
CA GLY A 87 -18.64 13.02 14.63
C GLY A 87 -17.82 12.01 15.44
N TYR A 88 -16.49 12.06 15.29
CA TYR A 88 -15.55 11.31 16.10
C TYR A 88 -14.80 12.24 17.05
N VAL A 89 -14.37 11.72 18.19
CA VAL A 89 -13.62 12.46 19.19
C VAL A 89 -12.47 11.63 19.71
N ILE A 90 -11.29 12.24 19.84
CA ILE A 90 -10.16 11.71 20.61
C ILE A 90 -10.18 12.40 21.97
N CYS A 91 -10.54 11.65 23.02
CA CYS A 91 -10.59 12.21 24.36
C CYS A 91 -9.18 12.45 24.92
N ASP A 92 -9.02 13.52 25.70
CA ASP A 92 -7.75 13.89 26.35
C ASP A 92 -6.56 13.95 25.36
N PHE A 93 -6.77 14.60 24.22
CA PHE A 93 -5.80 14.69 23.14
C PHE A 93 -4.77 15.79 23.41
N TYR A 94 -3.68 15.40 24.06
CA TYR A 94 -2.52 16.24 24.33
C TYR A 94 -1.28 15.67 23.61
N PRO A 95 -1.11 15.97 22.31
CA PRO A 95 0.03 15.45 21.54
C PRO A 95 1.34 16.04 22.07
N THR A 96 2.31 15.18 22.36
CA THR A 96 3.65 15.55 22.83
C THR A 96 4.71 15.48 21.75
N GLY A 97 4.42 14.77 20.65
CA GLY A 97 5.34 14.63 19.52
C GLY A 97 4.84 13.62 18.51
N ILE A 98 5.37 13.73 17.30
CA ILE A 98 5.07 12.85 16.16
C ILE A 98 6.36 12.16 15.77
N VAL A 99 6.32 10.84 15.60
CA VAL A 99 7.48 10.04 15.19
C VAL A 99 7.12 9.15 14.01
N ALA A 100 8.05 9.01 13.06
CA ALA A 100 7.89 8.06 11.95
C ALA A 100 8.01 6.62 12.49
N THR A 101 7.07 5.76 12.11
CA THR A 101 7.12 4.34 12.49
C THR A 101 8.11 3.52 11.66
N GLY A 102 8.61 4.10 10.57
CA GLY A 102 9.41 3.41 9.55
C GLY A 102 8.57 2.60 8.55
N ILE A 103 7.24 2.62 8.68
CA ILE A 103 6.33 1.98 7.73
C ILE A 103 5.93 3.00 6.68
N CYS A 104 6.38 2.78 5.46
CA CYS A 104 6.05 3.59 4.28
C CYS A 104 5.25 2.76 3.29
N TYR A 105 4.63 3.42 2.32
CA TYR A 105 4.03 2.74 1.19
C TYR A 105 5.06 1.88 0.47
N GLU A 106 4.73 0.61 0.25
CA GLU A 106 5.47 -0.29 -0.62
C GLU A 106 4.63 -0.52 -1.87
N GLN A 107 5.16 -0.16 -3.04
CA GLN A 107 4.48 -0.38 -4.31
C GLN A 107 4.23 -1.89 -4.49
N PRO A 108 2.99 -2.31 -4.78
CA PRO A 108 2.66 -3.72 -4.99
C PRO A 108 3.53 -4.34 -6.09
N MET A 109 4.06 -5.52 -5.82
CA MET A 109 4.89 -6.27 -6.75
C MET A 109 4.20 -7.59 -7.12
N VAL A 110 4.24 -7.94 -8.40
CA VAL A 110 3.74 -9.21 -8.92
C VAL A 110 4.89 -10.11 -9.31
N ALA A 111 4.78 -11.40 -9.01
CA ALA A 111 5.79 -12.38 -9.34
C ALA A 111 5.37 -13.22 -10.55
N TYR A 112 6.28 -13.42 -11.50
CA TYR A 112 6.12 -14.28 -12.65
C TYR A 112 7.11 -15.44 -12.63
N THR A 113 6.68 -16.56 -13.19
CA THR A 113 7.59 -17.61 -13.69
C THR A 113 7.88 -17.32 -15.16
N VAL A 114 9.15 -17.08 -15.48
CA VAL A 114 9.63 -16.81 -16.84
C VAL A 114 10.05 -18.11 -17.49
N HIS A 115 9.41 -18.42 -18.61
CA HIS A 115 9.73 -19.54 -19.46
C HIS A 115 10.38 -19.06 -20.75
N TYR A 116 11.31 -19.85 -21.25
CA TYR A 116 11.78 -19.81 -22.61
C TYR A 116 11.56 -21.20 -23.21
N TRP A 117 10.60 -21.31 -24.11
CA TRP A 117 10.10 -22.61 -24.57
C TRP A 117 9.70 -23.51 -23.38
N ASP A 118 10.18 -24.75 -23.35
CA ASP A 118 9.93 -25.72 -22.28
C ASP A 118 10.83 -25.50 -21.05
N THR A 119 11.74 -24.53 -21.09
CA THR A 119 12.72 -24.28 -20.02
C THR A 119 12.24 -23.16 -19.10
N VAL A 120 12.25 -23.40 -17.79
CA VAL A 120 12.03 -22.35 -16.79
C VAL A 120 13.34 -21.60 -16.56
N LEU A 121 13.39 -20.33 -16.94
CA LEU A 121 14.57 -19.48 -16.74
C LEU A 121 14.58 -18.83 -15.36
N CYS A 122 13.41 -18.40 -14.87
CA CYS A 122 13.30 -17.75 -13.57
C CYS A 122 11.97 -18.09 -12.91
N LYS A 123 12.00 -18.55 -11.66
CA LYS A 123 10.78 -18.86 -10.90
C LYS A 123 10.18 -17.66 -10.20
N ASN A 124 10.98 -16.64 -9.89
CA ASN A 124 10.56 -15.45 -9.14
C ASN A 124 11.11 -14.22 -9.86
N PHE A 125 10.46 -13.82 -10.94
CA PHE A 125 10.69 -12.55 -11.59
C PHE A 125 9.64 -11.56 -11.13
N THR A 126 10.05 -10.56 -10.34
CA THR A 126 9.15 -9.61 -9.70
C THR A 126 9.20 -8.28 -10.44
N VAL A 127 8.03 -7.74 -10.78
CA VAL A 127 7.84 -6.41 -11.37
C VAL A 127 6.72 -5.70 -10.61
N LYS A 128 6.60 -4.38 -10.76
CA LYS A 128 5.49 -3.62 -10.18
C LYS A 128 4.16 -4.14 -10.74
N GLU A 129 3.10 -4.13 -9.93
CA GLU A 129 1.77 -4.59 -10.36
C GLU A 129 1.21 -3.75 -11.50
N ASP A 130 1.51 -2.45 -11.51
CA ASP A 130 1.12 -1.45 -12.50
C ASP A 130 2.23 -1.14 -13.52
N ALA A 131 3.24 -2.01 -13.64
CA ALA A 131 4.35 -1.80 -14.57
C ALA A 131 3.85 -1.63 -16.02
N THR A 132 4.38 -0.64 -16.73
CA THR A 132 4.16 -0.53 -18.18
C THR A 132 4.94 -1.61 -18.94
N ASP A 133 4.59 -1.81 -20.21
CA ASP A 133 5.31 -2.74 -21.09
C ASP A 133 6.80 -2.38 -21.16
N GLU A 134 7.14 -1.09 -21.22
CA GLU A 134 8.54 -0.64 -21.23
C GLU A 134 9.25 -0.93 -19.92
N GLU A 135 8.62 -0.71 -18.77
CA GLU A 135 9.20 -1.03 -17.46
C GLU A 135 9.42 -2.54 -17.30
N LEU A 136 8.48 -3.36 -17.77
CA LEU A 136 8.60 -4.81 -17.77
C LEU A 136 9.76 -5.28 -18.67
N LEU A 137 9.85 -4.75 -19.88
CA LEU A 137 10.95 -5.04 -20.81
C LEU A 137 12.28 -4.63 -20.22
N GLN A 138 12.37 -3.44 -19.62
CA GLN A 138 13.59 -2.98 -18.96
C GLN A 138 14.01 -3.94 -17.84
N ALA A 139 13.08 -4.32 -16.95
CA ALA A 139 13.36 -5.27 -15.88
C ALA A 139 13.80 -6.65 -16.41
N MET A 140 13.25 -7.09 -17.54
CA MET A 140 13.67 -8.33 -18.20
C MET A 140 15.04 -8.20 -18.87
N GLY A 141 15.31 -7.10 -19.57
CA GLY A 141 16.58 -6.80 -20.22
C GLY A 141 17.71 -6.74 -19.20
N ASP A 142 17.49 -6.07 -18.08
CA ASP A 142 18.45 -5.99 -16.97
C ASP A 142 18.76 -7.38 -16.37
N LYS A 143 17.76 -8.28 -16.34
CA LYS A 143 17.92 -9.60 -15.72
C LYS A 143 18.48 -10.67 -16.66
N PHE A 144 18.07 -10.65 -17.93
CA PHE A 144 18.35 -11.71 -18.91
C PHE A 144 19.34 -11.27 -20.00
N GLY A 145 19.65 -9.97 -20.10
CA GLY A 145 20.72 -9.44 -20.95
C GLY A 145 20.37 -9.37 -22.43
N PHE A 146 19.20 -8.84 -22.78
CA PHE A 146 18.79 -8.61 -24.17
C PHE A 146 18.45 -7.14 -24.45
N ASN A 147 18.47 -6.76 -25.72
CA ASN A 147 18.11 -5.42 -26.17
C ASN A 147 16.59 -5.24 -26.13
N THR A 148 16.08 -4.35 -25.29
CA THR A 148 14.64 -4.19 -25.05
C THR A 148 13.89 -3.59 -26.24
N GLU A 149 14.56 -2.84 -27.12
CA GLU A 149 13.96 -2.21 -28.31
C GLU A 149 13.54 -3.22 -29.39
N GLU A 150 14.06 -4.44 -29.33
CA GLU A 150 13.75 -5.52 -30.26
C GLU A 150 12.53 -6.34 -29.82
N TYR A 151 11.93 -6.05 -28.66
CA TYR A 151 10.87 -6.87 -28.07
C TYR A 151 9.60 -6.06 -27.85
N ILE A 152 8.47 -6.76 -27.96
CA ILE A 152 7.15 -6.26 -27.57
C ILE A 152 6.55 -7.18 -26.51
N VAL A 153 5.76 -6.59 -25.62
CA VAL A 153 4.95 -7.31 -24.63
C VAL A 153 3.54 -7.44 -25.17
N ASN A 154 2.99 -8.65 -25.06
CA ASN A 154 1.59 -8.92 -25.36
C ASN A 154 0.97 -9.60 -24.13
N ASP A 155 -0.05 -8.96 -23.57
CA ASP A 155 -0.92 -9.64 -22.61
C ASP A 155 -1.82 -10.63 -23.37
N VAL A 156 -1.59 -11.92 -23.17
CA VAL A 156 -2.28 -12.98 -23.91
C VAL A 156 -3.72 -13.16 -23.42
N ARG A 157 -4.02 -12.70 -22.19
CA ARG A 157 -5.31 -12.93 -21.53
C ARG A 157 -6.05 -11.64 -21.19
N ASP A 158 -5.44 -10.48 -21.45
CA ASP A 158 -5.95 -9.16 -21.09
C ASP A 158 -6.23 -9.02 -19.57
N ASP A 159 -5.51 -9.77 -18.74
CA ASP A 159 -5.68 -9.81 -17.28
C ASP A 159 -4.34 -9.76 -16.49
N GLY A 160 -3.22 -9.58 -17.20
CA GLY A 160 -1.86 -9.53 -16.65
C GLY A 160 -1.34 -10.88 -16.14
N THR A 161 -2.09 -11.98 -16.30
CA THR A 161 -1.70 -13.29 -15.72
C THR A 161 -0.80 -14.11 -16.63
N LEU A 162 -0.81 -13.81 -17.93
CA LEU A 162 0.01 -14.48 -18.94
C LEU A 162 0.53 -13.46 -19.95
N LEU A 163 1.81 -13.14 -19.87
CA LEU A 163 2.45 -12.21 -20.79
C LEU A 163 3.37 -12.97 -21.75
N GLY A 164 3.29 -12.64 -23.03
CA GLY A 164 4.25 -13.05 -24.05
C GLY A 164 5.20 -11.88 -24.34
N VAL A 165 6.51 -12.13 -24.32
CA VAL A 165 7.52 -11.16 -24.75
C VAL A 165 8.17 -11.71 -26.00
N GLN A 166 7.94 -11.04 -27.12
CA GLN A 166 8.26 -11.53 -28.46
C GLN A 166 9.20 -10.58 -29.16
N ASP A 167 10.20 -11.13 -29.85
CA ASP A 167 11.09 -10.38 -30.72
C ASP A 167 10.33 -9.89 -31.99
N VAL A 168 10.49 -8.62 -32.33
CA VAL A 168 9.78 -7.95 -33.44
C VAL A 168 10.34 -8.36 -34.81
N LEU A 169 11.61 -8.76 -34.86
CA LEU A 169 12.30 -9.15 -36.09
C LEU A 169 12.26 -10.68 -36.31
N ASP A 170 12.12 -11.46 -35.24
CA ASP A 170 12.10 -12.92 -35.27
C ASP A 170 10.98 -13.51 -34.39
N ASP A 171 9.88 -13.94 -35.02
CA ASP A 171 8.72 -14.56 -34.34
C ASP A 171 9.05 -15.87 -33.57
N THR A 172 10.29 -16.36 -33.61
CA THR A 172 10.70 -17.60 -32.93
C THR A 172 11.15 -17.41 -31.47
N LEU A 173 11.50 -16.18 -31.07
CA LEU A 173 11.96 -15.86 -29.71
C LEU A 173 10.79 -15.38 -28.85
N LEU A 174 10.30 -16.25 -27.98
CA LEU A 174 9.19 -15.96 -27.06
C LEU A 174 9.56 -16.29 -25.62
N PHE A 175 9.62 -15.27 -24.76
CA PHE A 175 9.50 -15.49 -23.32
C PHE A 175 8.02 -15.54 -22.94
N VAL A 176 7.68 -16.47 -22.05
CA VAL A 176 6.33 -16.59 -21.50
C VAL A 176 6.38 -16.38 -19.99
N LEU A 177 5.71 -15.34 -19.51
CA LEU A 177 5.63 -14.98 -18.11
C LEU A 177 4.28 -15.43 -17.58
N LYS A 178 4.29 -16.34 -16.60
CA LYS A 178 3.08 -16.83 -15.92
C LYS A 178 3.02 -16.26 -14.52
N ARG A 179 1.99 -15.46 -14.23
CA ARG A 179 1.82 -14.85 -12.90
C ARG A 179 1.69 -15.94 -11.86
N LYS A 180 2.40 -15.77 -10.74
CA LYS A 180 2.23 -16.59 -9.56
C LYS A 180 1.03 -16.06 -8.79
N PHE A 181 0.07 -16.94 -8.57
CA PHE A 181 -0.95 -16.71 -7.57
C PHE A 181 -0.44 -17.27 -6.26
N GLU A 182 -0.33 -16.44 -5.23
CA GLU A 182 -0.23 -16.97 -3.88
C GLU A 182 -1.55 -17.71 -3.59
N ALA A 183 -1.44 -18.98 -3.20
CA ALA A 183 -2.60 -19.70 -2.73
C ALA A 183 -3.07 -19.01 -1.45
N ILE A 184 -4.14 -18.22 -1.54
CA ILE A 184 -4.85 -17.77 -0.35
C ILE A 184 -5.40 -19.05 0.27
N SER A 185 -4.71 -19.57 1.28
CA SER A 185 -5.21 -20.59 2.18
C SER A 185 -6.38 -19.99 2.96
N LYS A 186 -7.54 -19.88 2.30
CA LYS A 186 -8.81 -19.91 3.00
C LYS A 186 -8.94 -21.33 3.51
N ASP A 187 -8.46 -21.55 4.73
CA ASP A 187 -8.92 -22.67 5.54
C ASP A 187 -10.44 -22.54 5.66
N ILE A 188 -11.12 -23.28 4.79
CA ILE A 188 -12.52 -23.62 4.95
C ILE A 188 -12.53 -24.60 6.13
N ALA A 189 -12.61 -24.06 7.33
CA ALA A 189 -13.04 -24.82 8.49
C ALA A 189 -14.53 -25.12 8.28
N ALA A 190 -14.79 -26.33 7.78
CA ALA A 190 -16.10 -26.98 7.84
C ALA A 190 -16.36 -27.55 9.24
#